data_AF-A0A518G1V4-F1
#
_entry.id   AF-A0A518G1V4-F1
#
_cell.length_a   1.000
_cell.length_b   1.000
_cell.length_c   1.000
_cell.angle_alpha   90.00
_cell.angle_beta   90.00
_cell.angle_gamma   90.00
#
_symmetry.space_group_name_H-M   'P 1'
#
loop_
_entity.id
_entity.type
_entity.pdbx_description
1 polymer ?
#
loop_
_entity_poly.entity_id
_entity_poly.type
_entity_poly.pdbx_seq_one_letter_code
_entity_poly.pdbx_strand_id
1 'polypeptide(L)'
;MVHEYVGIDIGNSGLRATRLDVDRQRLAGTLRLYWQPQETSTRHTSEQRFLPSDKAWQAKLEHFMHTEFPGTADSSATVTSALDVNSGEAGEPARDSFAQRSIVWLVSSVRRDALATLHDFVQRFPNHQLWVINSTHIPLKIDIEFPEKVGVDRLLAALAASQATLQRPCIVIQAGSAVTVDLVARHSTSAQLTPQRDNSADTFCGGAIMPGVPMILRLLGKGADMLPELDADDLTDLPNLPGKNTEQAMLAGAASCLVGGAIHLVHRYRKQWGMETPVIISGGDGMRLAPFIDSPHQVKPHLVEHGLLELATRHASNLISTELS
;
A
#
# COMPACT_ATOMS: atom_id res chain seq x y z
N MET A 1 -16.64 -10.61 -20.28
CA MET A 1 -15.18 -10.84 -20.56
C MET A 1 -14.47 -11.11 -19.25
N VAL A 2 -13.50 -12.03 -19.18
CA VAL A 2 -12.71 -12.21 -17.94
C VAL A 2 -11.71 -11.07 -17.82
N HIS A 3 -11.92 -10.20 -16.84
CA HIS A 3 -10.99 -9.12 -16.52
C HIS A 3 -9.94 -9.61 -15.54
N GLU A 4 -8.69 -9.25 -15.78
CA GLU A 4 -7.62 -9.37 -14.81
C GLU A 4 -7.39 -8.06 -14.07
N TYR A 5 -6.82 -8.12 -12.87
CA TYR A 5 -6.76 -6.97 -11.97
C TYR A 5 -5.35 -6.71 -11.48
N VAL A 6 -4.96 -5.44 -11.48
CA VAL A 6 -3.73 -4.95 -10.84
C VAL A 6 -4.07 -3.79 -9.92
N GLY A 7 -3.56 -3.85 -8.70
CA GLY A 7 -3.67 -2.79 -7.71
C GLY A 7 -2.40 -1.96 -7.72
N ILE A 8 -2.54 -0.64 -7.76
CA ILE A 8 -1.45 0.31 -7.66
C ILE A 8 -1.68 1.22 -6.45
N ASP A 9 -0.69 1.32 -5.58
CA ASP A 9 -0.64 2.31 -4.50
C ASP A 9 0.55 3.25 -4.69
N ILE A 10 0.27 4.53 -4.92
CA ILE A 10 1.26 5.57 -5.16
C ILE A 10 1.34 6.49 -3.94
N GLY A 11 2.29 6.19 -3.07
CA GLY A 11 2.58 6.95 -1.86
C GLY A 11 3.68 7.99 -2.04
N ASN A 12 3.98 8.73 -0.97
CA ASN A 12 5.04 9.73 -0.96
C ASN A 12 6.47 9.16 -1.07
N SER A 13 6.67 7.87 -0.73
CA SER A 13 7.98 7.21 -0.77
C SER A 13 8.16 6.24 -1.94
N GLY A 14 7.10 5.92 -2.67
CA GLY A 14 7.20 4.96 -3.75
C GLY A 14 5.86 4.59 -4.38
N LEU A 15 5.95 3.62 -5.27
CA LEU A 15 4.82 2.93 -5.89
C LEU A 15 4.87 1.46 -5.50
N ARG A 16 3.71 0.88 -5.17
CA ARG A 16 3.51 -0.56 -5.13
C ARG A 16 2.56 -0.96 -6.24
N ALA A 17 2.94 -1.99 -6.99
CA ALA A 17 2.09 -2.63 -7.98
C ALA A 17 1.91 -4.09 -7.60
N THR A 18 0.66 -4.56 -7.56
CA THR A 18 0.33 -5.89 -7.09
C THR A 18 -0.70 -6.53 -8.01
N ARG A 19 -0.44 -7.76 -8.46
CA ARG A 19 -1.47 -8.55 -9.15
C ARG A 19 -2.52 -8.99 -8.14
N LEU A 20 -3.78 -8.66 -8.43
CA LEU A 20 -4.93 -8.97 -7.58
C LEU A 20 -5.60 -10.23 -8.12
N ASP A 21 -5.39 -11.36 -7.46
CA ASP A 21 -5.99 -12.65 -7.82
C ASP A 21 -7.36 -12.73 -7.14
N VAL A 22 -8.37 -12.19 -7.83
CA VAL A 22 -9.76 -12.11 -7.35
C VAL A 22 -10.35 -13.52 -7.16
N ASP A 23 -10.08 -14.46 -8.06
CA ASP A 23 -10.62 -15.82 -7.94
C ASP A 23 -10.13 -16.54 -6.69
N ARG A 24 -8.84 -16.37 -6.34
CA ARG A 24 -8.24 -16.97 -5.14
C ARG A 24 -8.24 -16.06 -3.92
N GLN A 25 -8.83 -14.86 -4.02
CA GLN A 25 -8.87 -13.86 -2.94
C GLN A 25 -7.51 -13.59 -2.30
N ARG A 26 -6.47 -13.38 -3.13
CA ARG A 26 -5.10 -13.15 -2.65
C ARG A 26 -4.32 -12.12 -3.46
N LEU A 27 -3.27 -11.60 -2.85
CA LEU A 27 -2.23 -10.86 -3.55
C LEU A 27 -1.27 -11.88 -4.19
N ALA A 28 -1.00 -11.75 -5.48
CA ALA A 28 -0.04 -12.61 -6.21
C ALA A 28 1.36 -11.97 -6.17
N GLY A 29 1.94 -11.57 -7.31
CA GLY A 29 3.20 -10.82 -7.29
C GLY A 29 3.02 -9.37 -6.86
N THR A 30 4.05 -8.82 -6.21
CA THR A 30 4.12 -7.40 -5.82
C THR A 30 5.48 -6.82 -6.22
N LEU A 31 5.46 -5.70 -6.93
CA LEU A 31 6.60 -4.85 -7.21
C LEU A 31 6.58 -3.63 -6.28
N ARG A 32 7.73 -3.32 -5.69
CA ARG A 32 7.98 -2.07 -4.95
C ARG A 32 8.99 -1.22 -5.71
N LEU A 33 8.65 0.04 -5.93
CA LEU A 33 9.51 1.08 -6.47
C LEU A 33 9.62 2.22 -5.47
N TYR A 34 10.78 2.85 -5.38
CA TYR A 34 11.05 3.93 -4.44
C TYR A 34 11.31 5.24 -5.15
N TRP A 35 10.79 6.34 -4.59
CA TRP A 35 11.05 7.68 -5.11
C TRP A 35 12.39 8.21 -4.62
N GLN A 36 13.05 8.97 -5.47
CA GLN A 36 14.18 9.80 -5.06
C GLN A 36 13.68 10.87 -4.06
N PRO A 37 14.43 11.14 -2.98
CA PRO A 37 14.15 12.29 -2.15
C PRO A 37 14.22 13.56 -3.01
N GLN A 38 13.33 14.53 -2.76
CA GLN A 38 13.31 15.81 -3.50
C GLN A 38 14.62 16.63 -3.37
N GLU A 39 15.50 16.31 -2.43
CA GLU A 39 16.81 16.93 -2.28
C GLU A 39 17.87 15.83 -2.07
N THR A 40 19.02 16.03 -2.69
CA THR A 40 20.14 15.09 -2.83
C THR A 40 20.70 14.63 -1.49
N SER A 41 20.18 13.52 -0.96
CA SER A 41 20.98 12.68 -0.07
C SER A 41 21.96 11.89 -0.94
N THR A 42 23.25 12.02 -0.67
CA THR A 42 24.36 11.40 -1.39
C THR A 42 24.69 9.99 -0.90
N ARG A 43 23.91 9.43 0.04
CA ARG A 43 24.16 8.07 0.55
C ARG A 43 23.59 7.02 -0.40
N HIS A 44 24.46 6.09 -0.80
CA HIS A 44 24.13 4.95 -1.65
C HIS A 44 23.28 3.93 -0.87
N THR A 45 21.96 3.93 -1.09
CA THR A 45 21.15 2.74 -0.82
C THR A 45 21.32 1.74 -1.96
N SER A 46 21.34 0.44 -1.66
CA SER A 46 21.39 -0.63 -2.68
C SER A 46 20.15 -0.65 -3.58
N GLU A 47 19.05 -0.06 -3.12
CA GLU A 47 17.80 0.05 -3.86
C GLU A 47 17.82 1.24 -4.85
N GLN A 48 17.52 0.95 -6.11
CA GLN A 48 17.38 1.97 -7.15
C GLN A 48 16.16 2.85 -6.91
N ARG A 49 16.37 4.17 -6.83
CA ARG A 49 15.33 5.19 -6.64
C ARG A 49 15.06 5.96 -7.92
N PHE A 50 13.81 6.37 -8.14
CA PHE A 50 13.34 7.01 -9.37
C PHE A 50 12.72 8.38 -9.13
N LEU A 51 12.79 9.27 -10.11
CA LEU A 51 11.89 10.41 -10.13
C LEU A 51 10.48 9.93 -10.53
N PRO A 52 9.42 10.43 -9.88
CA PRO A 52 8.03 10.09 -10.20
C PRO A 52 7.67 10.26 -11.69
N SER A 53 8.29 11.23 -12.36
CA SER A 53 8.07 11.54 -13.78
C SER A 53 9.00 10.77 -14.74
N ASP A 54 9.88 9.90 -14.23
CA ASP A 54 10.87 9.20 -15.05
C ASP A 54 10.26 8.02 -15.81
N LYS A 55 10.72 7.77 -17.05
CA LYS A 55 10.35 6.57 -17.80
C LYS A 55 11.10 5.32 -17.32
N ALA A 56 12.22 5.47 -16.62
CA ALA A 56 13.01 4.31 -16.17
C ALA A 56 12.23 3.37 -15.24
N TRP A 57 11.36 3.90 -14.37
CA TRP A 57 10.54 3.06 -13.50
C TRP A 57 9.39 2.38 -14.26
N GLN A 58 8.92 2.97 -15.37
CA GLN A 58 7.92 2.36 -16.24
C GLN A 58 8.45 1.06 -16.86
N ALA A 59 9.73 1.00 -17.24
CA ALA A 59 10.33 -0.23 -17.75
C ALA A 59 10.33 -1.36 -16.71
N LYS A 60 10.54 -1.04 -15.42
CA LYS A 60 10.41 -2.03 -14.33
C LYS A 60 8.96 -2.47 -14.13
N LEU A 61 8.01 -1.54 -14.19
CA LEU A 61 6.59 -1.86 -14.11
C LEU A 61 6.18 -2.77 -15.29
N GLU A 62 6.60 -2.44 -16.51
CA GLU A 62 6.33 -3.23 -17.72
C GLU A 62 6.91 -4.64 -17.62
N HIS A 63 8.15 -4.77 -17.14
CA HIS A 63 8.75 -6.07 -16.88
C HIS A 63 7.94 -6.89 -15.86
N PHE A 64 7.53 -6.26 -14.75
CA PHE A 64 6.66 -6.91 -13.77
C PHE A 64 5.33 -7.36 -14.39
N MET A 65 4.70 -6.54 -15.23
CA MET A 65 3.46 -6.92 -15.92
C MET A 65 3.65 -8.13 -16.83
N HIS A 66 4.76 -8.20 -17.58
CA HIS A 66 5.08 -9.37 -18.39
C HIS A 66 5.28 -10.64 -17.56
N THR A 67 5.89 -10.52 -16.38
CA THR A 67 6.11 -11.67 -15.48
C THR A 67 4.81 -12.14 -14.85
N GLU A 68 3.98 -11.22 -14.38
CA GLU A 68 2.75 -11.55 -13.66
C GLU A 68 1.59 -11.95 -14.59
N PHE A 69 1.62 -11.55 -15.85
CA PHE A 69 0.59 -11.85 -16.85
C PHE A 69 1.21 -12.53 -18.09
N PRO A 70 1.81 -13.72 -17.93
CA PRO A 70 2.52 -14.38 -19.02
C PRO A 70 1.56 -14.78 -20.13
N GLY A 71 2.04 -14.83 -21.38
CA GLY A 71 1.26 -15.34 -22.50
C GLY A 71 0.87 -16.80 -22.32
N THR A 72 -0.25 -17.18 -22.92
CA THR A 72 -0.46 -18.59 -23.24
C THR A 72 0.60 -18.95 -24.28
N ALA A 73 1.70 -19.56 -23.84
CA ALA A 73 2.50 -20.36 -24.77
C ALA A 73 1.55 -21.43 -25.30
N ASP A 74 1.41 -21.50 -26.63
CA ASP A 74 0.64 -22.55 -27.30
C ASP A 74 1.08 -23.90 -26.72
N SER A 75 0.19 -24.58 -26.01
CA SER A 75 0.44 -25.90 -25.41
C SER A 75 0.43 -27.02 -26.45
N SER A 76 0.66 -26.70 -27.72
CA SER A 76 0.70 -27.61 -28.86
C SER A 76 2.12 -27.91 -29.38
N ALA A 77 3.17 -27.33 -28.81
CA ALA A 77 4.55 -27.70 -29.12
C ALA A 77 4.90 -29.06 -28.50
N THR A 78 4.41 -30.10 -29.18
CA THR A 78 4.78 -31.49 -28.97
C THR A 78 6.30 -31.60 -29.08
N VAL A 79 6.94 -32.11 -28.04
CA VAL A 79 8.36 -32.49 -28.04
C VAL A 79 8.59 -33.44 -29.22
N THR A 80 9.16 -32.91 -30.30
CA THR A 80 9.76 -33.72 -31.35
C THR A 80 11.27 -33.54 -31.24
N SER A 81 11.91 -34.68 -31.00
CA SER A 81 13.34 -34.84 -30.87
C SER A 81 14.09 -34.51 -32.16
N ALA A 82 15.37 -34.20 -31.95
CA ALA A 82 16.51 -34.34 -32.85
C ALA A 82 16.94 -33.08 -33.63
N LEU A 83 18.15 -32.63 -33.26
CA LEU A 83 19.24 -32.27 -34.14
C LEU A 83 18.86 -31.38 -35.32
N ASP A 84 19.08 -30.07 -35.17
CA ASP A 84 19.84 -29.32 -36.16
C ASP A 84 20.41 -28.03 -35.57
N VAL A 85 21.70 -27.84 -35.83
CA VAL A 85 22.49 -26.68 -35.42
C VAL A 85 22.55 -25.74 -36.61
N ASN A 86 22.44 -24.44 -36.34
CA ASN A 86 22.71 -23.30 -37.23
C ASN A 86 21.64 -22.93 -38.29
N SER A 87 20.82 -21.94 -37.95
CA SER A 87 20.71 -20.70 -38.74
C SER A 87 20.09 -19.61 -37.87
N GLY A 88 20.69 -18.42 -37.92
CA GLY A 88 20.34 -17.31 -37.06
C GLY A 88 19.00 -16.71 -37.45
N GLU A 89 18.06 -16.75 -36.51
CA GLU A 89 17.09 -15.71 -36.23
C GLU A 89 16.70 -15.92 -34.77
N ALA A 90 17.24 -15.09 -33.87
CA ALA A 90 16.78 -15.06 -32.49
C ALA A 90 15.35 -14.55 -32.50
N GLY A 91 14.37 -15.47 -32.51
CA GLY A 91 12.96 -15.12 -32.41
C GLY A 91 12.74 -14.23 -31.20
N GLU A 92 12.16 -13.04 -31.42
CA GLU A 92 11.78 -12.13 -30.33
C GLU A 92 10.89 -12.90 -29.33
N PRO A 93 11.21 -12.88 -28.02
CA PRO A 93 10.34 -13.51 -27.04
C PRO A 93 9.00 -12.77 -27.06
N ALA A 94 7.90 -13.52 -27.24
CA ALA A 94 6.52 -13.06 -27.35
C ALA A 94 6.22 -11.73 -26.63
N ARG A 95 6.41 -10.62 -27.35
CA ARG A 95 6.25 -9.24 -26.82
C ARG A 95 4.79 -8.86 -26.53
N ASP A 96 3.84 -9.71 -26.88
CA ASP A 96 2.43 -9.28 -27.05
C ASP A 96 1.44 -9.85 -26.03
N SER A 97 1.91 -10.56 -25.00
CA SER A 97 0.98 -11.32 -24.16
C SER A 97 0.15 -10.51 -23.18
N PHE A 98 0.67 -9.43 -22.57
CA PHE A 98 -0.12 -8.62 -21.65
C PHE A 98 -0.78 -7.41 -22.31
N ALA A 99 -0.17 -6.84 -23.35
CA ALA A 99 -0.72 -5.71 -24.09
C ALA A 99 -2.11 -5.99 -24.69
N GLN A 100 -2.37 -7.26 -25.03
CA GLN A 100 -3.63 -7.73 -25.59
C GLN A 100 -4.66 -8.15 -24.53
N ARG A 101 -4.27 -8.30 -23.26
CA ARG A 101 -5.16 -8.72 -22.17
C ARG A 101 -6.12 -7.61 -21.77
N SER A 102 -7.26 -7.99 -21.22
CA SER A 102 -8.15 -7.02 -20.58
C SER A 102 -7.80 -6.89 -19.10
N ILE A 103 -7.10 -5.79 -18.75
CA ILE A 103 -6.62 -5.54 -17.38
C ILE A 103 -7.28 -4.29 -16.81
N VAL A 104 -7.84 -4.40 -15.61
CA VAL A 104 -8.35 -3.28 -14.81
C VAL A 104 -7.28 -2.88 -13.78
N TRP A 105 -6.87 -1.62 -13.84
CA TRP A 105 -5.87 -1.01 -12.97
C TRP A 105 -6.58 -0.20 -11.90
N LEU A 106 -6.64 -0.71 -10.67
CA LEU A 106 -7.18 0.02 -9.52
C LEU A 106 -6.07 0.84 -8.88
N VAL A 107 -6.18 2.17 -8.92
CA VAL A 107 -5.11 3.07 -8.52
C VAL A 107 -5.50 3.93 -7.32
N SER A 108 -4.80 3.72 -6.21
CA SER A 108 -4.68 4.63 -5.07
C SER A 108 -3.51 5.56 -5.30
N SER A 109 -3.68 6.88 -5.12
CA SER A 109 -2.56 7.81 -5.21
C SER A 109 -2.76 9.07 -4.36
N VAL A 110 -1.69 9.46 -3.67
CA VAL A 110 -1.53 10.78 -3.05
C VAL A 110 -0.50 11.65 -3.79
N ARG A 111 0.00 11.18 -4.95
CA ARG A 111 1.05 11.82 -5.77
C ARG A 111 0.57 12.03 -7.21
N ARG A 112 0.25 13.29 -7.55
CA ARG A 112 -0.32 13.66 -8.85
C ARG A 112 0.64 13.45 -10.03
N ASP A 113 1.93 13.70 -9.80
CA ASP A 113 3.01 13.57 -10.79
C ASP A 113 3.20 12.12 -11.25
N ALA A 114 3.35 11.20 -10.30
CA ALA A 114 3.42 9.76 -10.59
C ALA A 114 2.12 9.22 -11.20
N LEU A 115 0.95 9.69 -10.73
CA LEU A 115 -0.34 9.28 -11.28
C LEU A 115 -0.48 9.67 -12.76
N ALA A 116 -0.11 10.89 -13.14
CA ALA A 116 -0.14 11.32 -14.54
C ALA A 116 0.78 10.46 -15.40
N THR A 117 1.98 10.15 -14.89
CA THR A 117 2.96 9.31 -15.58
C THR A 117 2.45 7.86 -15.75
N LEU A 118 1.77 7.31 -14.74
CA LEU A 118 1.13 6.00 -14.83
C LEU A 118 -0.05 5.99 -15.81
N HIS A 119 -0.84 7.07 -15.84
CA HIS A 119 -1.95 7.20 -16.78
C HIS A 119 -1.45 7.11 -18.23
N ASP A 120 -0.41 7.88 -18.57
CA ASP A 120 0.22 7.83 -19.90
C ASP A 120 0.76 6.43 -20.23
N PHE A 121 1.33 5.74 -19.23
CA PHE A 121 1.79 4.36 -19.38
C PHE A 121 0.65 3.40 -19.75
N VAL A 122 -0.49 3.46 -19.03
CA VAL A 122 -1.63 2.55 -19.21
C VAL A 122 -2.37 2.82 -20.51
N GLN A 123 -2.46 4.09 -20.95
CA GLN A 123 -3.12 4.47 -22.21
C GLN A 123 -2.46 3.85 -23.47
N ARG A 124 -1.24 3.32 -23.36
CA ARG A 124 -0.59 2.60 -24.46
C ARG A 124 -1.25 1.26 -24.79
N PHE A 125 -2.14 0.76 -23.92
CA PHE A 125 -2.77 -0.55 -24.03
C PHE A 125 -4.30 -0.41 -24.18
N PRO A 126 -4.86 -0.58 -25.39
CA PRO A 126 -6.28 -0.32 -25.66
C PRO A 126 -7.29 -1.13 -24.84
N ASN A 127 -6.89 -2.34 -24.41
CA ASN A 127 -7.76 -3.25 -23.65
C ASN A 127 -7.65 -3.03 -22.14
N HIS A 128 -6.83 -2.08 -21.68
CA HIS A 128 -6.65 -1.77 -20.27
C HIS A 128 -7.61 -0.66 -19.83
N GLN A 129 -8.15 -0.80 -18.62
CA GLN A 129 -8.99 0.21 -17.99
C GLN A 129 -8.31 0.75 -16.75
N LEU A 130 -8.19 2.07 -16.65
CA LEU A 130 -7.65 2.73 -15.46
C LEU A 130 -8.79 3.21 -14.57
N TRP A 131 -8.87 2.69 -13.35
CA TRP A 131 -9.83 3.11 -12.34
C TRP A 131 -9.10 3.78 -11.17
N VAL A 132 -9.12 5.11 -11.15
CA VAL A 132 -8.55 5.89 -10.04
C VAL A 132 -9.53 5.90 -8.87
N ILE A 133 -9.12 5.29 -7.77
CA ILE A 133 -9.94 5.12 -6.57
C ILE A 133 -9.98 6.44 -5.80
N ASN A 134 -11.15 6.74 -5.26
CA ASN A 134 -11.40 7.91 -4.42
C ASN A 134 -12.37 7.49 -3.30
N SER A 135 -12.71 8.43 -2.42
CA SER A 135 -13.54 8.16 -1.25
C SER A 135 -14.93 7.59 -1.59
N THR A 136 -15.54 7.94 -2.72
CA THR A 136 -16.89 7.46 -3.09
C THR A 136 -16.90 6.02 -3.57
N HIS A 137 -15.74 5.46 -3.93
CA HIS A 137 -15.60 4.07 -4.34
C HIS A 137 -15.41 3.11 -3.15
N ILE A 138 -15.10 3.64 -1.96
CA ILE A 138 -14.83 2.83 -0.77
C ILE A 138 -16.14 2.46 -0.08
N PRO A 139 -16.45 1.16 0.13
CA PRO A 139 -17.67 0.72 0.79
C PRO A 139 -17.55 0.83 2.33
N LEU A 140 -17.21 2.04 2.80
CA LEU A 140 -17.21 2.43 4.20
C LEU A 140 -18.02 3.72 4.34
N LYS A 141 -18.70 3.88 5.47
CA LYS A 141 -19.14 5.21 5.89
C LYS A 141 -17.90 6.00 6.30
N ILE A 142 -17.78 7.25 5.86
CA ILE A 142 -16.66 8.12 6.21
C ILE A 142 -17.21 9.24 7.10
N ASP A 143 -17.02 9.12 8.41
CA ASP A 143 -17.56 10.06 9.41
C ASP A 143 -16.53 11.13 9.76
N ILE A 144 -16.27 12.00 8.79
CA ILE A 144 -15.39 13.16 8.93
C ILE A 144 -15.99 14.34 8.16
N GLU A 145 -15.60 15.56 8.52
CA GLU A 145 -16.15 16.79 7.90
C GLU A 145 -15.92 16.88 6.38
N PHE A 146 -14.77 16.40 5.90
CA PHE A 146 -14.37 16.45 4.48
C PHE A 146 -13.90 15.08 3.97
N PRO A 147 -14.81 14.14 3.65
CA PRO A 147 -14.49 12.78 3.18
C PRO A 147 -13.52 12.73 1.99
N GLU A 148 -13.63 13.68 1.07
CA GLU A 148 -12.81 13.81 -0.13
C GLU A 148 -11.36 14.22 0.14
N LYS A 149 -11.05 14.73 1.33
CA LYS A 149 -9.69 15.14 1.72
C LYS A 149 -8.89 14.03 2.39
N VAL A 150 -9.51 12.90 2.74
CA VAL A 150 -8.77 11.79 3.33
C VAL A 150 -8.01 11.04 2.25
N GLY A 151 -6.75 10.71 2.58
CA GLY A 151 -5.92 9.84 1.76
C GLY A 151 -6.64 8.52 1.50
N VAL A 152 -6.82 8.19 0.23
CA VAL A 152 -7.54 6.97 -0.18
C VAL A 152 -6.82 5.71 0.30
N ASP A 153 -5.51 5.77 0.49
CA ASP A 153 -4.68 4.74 1.12
C ASP A 153 -5.14 4.40 2.55
N ARG A 154 -5.49 5.41 3.36
CA ARG A 154 -6.05 5.21 4.72
C ARG A 154 -7.42 4.53 4.66
N LEU A 155 -8.27 4.90 3.71
CA LEU A 155 -9.60 4.30 3.54
C LEU A 155 -9.51 2.84 3.07
N LEU A 156 -8.59 2.53 2.16
CA LEU A 156 -8.32 1.17 1.71
C LEU A 156 -7.76 0.30 2.84
N ALA A 157 -6.84 0.84 3.64
CA ALA A 157 -6.31 0.16 4.81
C ALA A 157 -7.42 -0.12 5.85
N ALA A 158 -8.29 0.86 6.10
CA ALA A 158 -9.45 0.72 6.97
C ALA A 158 -10.42 -0.35 6.48
N LEU A 159 -10.69 -0.40 5.16
CA LEU A 159 -11.56 -1.41 4.55
C LEU A 159 -10.99 -2.81 4.78
N ALA A 160 -9.72 -3.02 4.48
CA ALA A 160 -9.06 -4.30 4.66
C ALA A 160 -8.95 -4.74 6.13
N ALA A 161 -8.82 -3.79 7.05
CA ALA A 161 -8.79 -4.04 8.49
C ALA A 161 -10.17 -4.40 9.06
N SER A 162 -11.24 -3.73 8.61
CA SER A 162 -12.63 -4.08 8.95
C SER A 162 -12.94 -5.54 8.60
N GLN A 163 -12.54 -5.98 7.40
CA GLN A 163 -12.71 -7.37 6.98
C GLN A 163 -11.88 -8.35 7.83
N ALA A 164 -10.65 -7.97 8.19
CA ALA A 164 -9.76 -8.82 8.99
C ALA A 164 -10.25 -9.05 10.43
N THR A 165 -11.05 -8.13 10.97
CA THR A 165 -11.47 -8.15 12.38
C THR A 165 -12.90 -8.68 12.58
N LEU A 166 -13.47 -9.32 11.56
CA LEU A 166 -14.81 -9.93 11.59
C LEU A 166 -15.90 -8.96 12.09
N GLN A 167 -15.86 -7.71 11.59
CA GLN A 167 -16.80 -6.66 11.98
C GLN A 167 -16.69 -6.32 13.48
N ARG A 168 -15.49 -6.16 14.03
CA ARG A 168 -15.30 -5.50 15.34
C ARG A 168 -14.81 -4.08 15.09
N PRO A 169 -15.06 -3.12 16.00
CA PRO A 169 -14.29 -1.89 15.95
C PRO A 169 -12.80 -2.24 16.00
N CYS A 170 -11.97 -1.53 15.24
CA CYS A 170 -10.54 -1.78 15.20
C CYS A 170 -9.74 -0.49 15.05
N ILE A 171 -8.49 -0.56 15.49
CA ILE A 171 -7.51 0.51 15.33
C ILE A 171 -6.56 0.06 14.21
N VAL A 172 -6.27 0.94 13.26
CA VAL A 172 -5.44 0.63 12.10
C VAL A 172 -4.19 1.49 12.16
N ILE A 173 -3.02 0.86 12.21
CA ILE A 173 -1.72 1.53 12.20
C ILE A 173 -1.03 1.29 10.87
N GLN A 174 -0.80 2.35 10.10
CA GLN A 174 0.04 2.31 8.90
C GLN A 174 1.40 2.93 9.23
N ALA A 175 2.39 2.13 9.60
CA ALA A 175 3.72 2.61 10.00
C ALA A 175 4.68 2.70 8.78
N GLY A 176 4.66 3.84 8.09
CA GLY A 176 5.54 4.10 6.93
C GLY A 176 6.21 5.47 7.02
N SER A 177 6.42 6.11 5.86
CA SER A 177 7.05 7.43 5.76
C SER A 177 6.32 8.51 6.59
N ALA A 178 5.00 8.41 6.63
CA ALA A 178 4.17 8.93 7.71
C ALA A 178 3.53 7.74 8.43
N VAL A 179 3.15 7.95 9.67
CA VAL A 179 2.43 6.97 10.49
C VAL A 179 1.00 7.44 10.63
N THR A 180 0.02 6.60 10.30
CA THR A 180 -1.39 6.88 10.63
C THR A 180 -1.88 5.93 11.70
N VAL A 181 -2.73 6.43 12.60
CA VAL A 181 -3.46 5.62 13.59
C VAL A 181 -4.94 5.97 13.48
N ASP A 182 -5.64 5.16 12.72
CA ASP A 182 -7.03 5.34 12.33
C ASP A 182 -7.96 4.45 13.15
N LEU A 183 -9.19 4.89 13.35
CA LEU A 183 -10.23 4.13 14.01
C LEU A 183 -11.33 3.76 13.02
N VAL A 184 -11.70 2.48 13.03
CA VAL A 184 -12.87 1.97 12.31
C VAL A 184 -13.87 1.48 13.34
N ALA A 185 -15.07 2.05 13.34
CA ALA A 185 -16.17 1.58 14.16
C ALA A 185 -17.01 0.55 13.41
N ARG A 186 -17.52 -0.43 14.16
CA ARG A 186 -18.49 -1.37 13.61
C ARG A 186 -19.82 -0.68 13.44
N HIS A 187 -20.44 -1.01 12.32
CA HIS A 187 -21.79 -0.67 12.00
C HIS A 187 -22.81 -0.74 13.18
N SER A 188 -22.93 -1.89 13.85
CA SER A 188 -23.95 -2.14 14.87
C SER A 188 -23.64 -1.59 16.27
N THR A 189 -22.46 -1.00 16.50
CA THR A 189 -22.04 -0.46 17.81
C THR A 189 -22.06 1.06 17.86
N SER A 190 -22.71 1.71 16.88
CA SER A 190 -22.75 3.16 16.64
C SER A 190 -23.57 3.97 17.67
N ALA A 191 -23.57 3.62 18.96
CA ALA A 191 -24.21 4.44 19.98
C ALA A 191 -23.52 5.80 20.19
N GLN A 192 -22.25 5.94 19.76
CA GLN A 192 -21.47 7.18 19.84
C GLN A 192 -21.34 7.94 18.51
N LEU A 193 -21.94 7.43 17.42
CA LEU A 193 -21.86 8.04 16.09
C LEU A 193 -23.22 8.64 15.71
N THR A 194 -23.19 9.65 14.84
CA THR A 194 -24.41 10.33 14.38
C THR A 194 -25.38 9.31 13.78
N PRO A 195 -26.61 9.15 14.31
CA PRO A 195 -27.59 8.21 13.79
C PRO A 195 -27.91 8.55 12.33
N GLN A 196 -27.73 7.60 11.42
CA GLN A 196 -28.13 7.75 10.02
C GLN A 196 -28.92 6.53 9.55
N ARG A 197 -29.81 6.76 8.58
CA ARG A 197 -30.89 5.85 8.19
C ARG A 197 -30.44 4.63 7.38
N ASP A 198 -29.29 4.69 6.73
CA ASP A 198 -28.72 3.55 6.01
C ASP A 198 -27.54 3.03 6.81
N ASN A 199 -27.79 1.93 7.51
CA ASN A 199 -26.90 1.50 8.54
C ASN A 199 -25.85 0.53 7.93
N SER A 200 -26.14 -0.64 7.36
CA SER A 200 -25.24 -1.66 6.73
C SER A 200 -23.67 -1.62 6.68
N ALA A 201 -22.96 -0.49 6.58
CA ALA A 201 -21.49 -0.40 6.44
C ALA A 201 -20.73 -0.01 7.72
N ASP A 202 -19.49 -0.50 7.86
CA ASP A 202 -18.55 -0.04 8.89
C ASP A 202 -18.13 1.41 8.65
N THR A 203 -17.73 2.10 9.72
CA THR A 203 -17.47 3.54 9.71
C THR A 203 -16.00 3.84 9.94
N PHE A 204 -15.35 4.54 8.99
CA PHE A 204 -14.09 5.21 9.21
C PHE A 204 -14.32 6.48 10.04
N CYS A 205 -13.84 6.50 11.28
CA CYS A 205 -14.06 7.58 12.25
C CYS A 205 -12.97 8.66 12.22
N GLY A 206 -12.00 8.55 11.30
CA GLY A 206 -10.80 9.38 11.31
C GLY A 206 -9.68 8.80 12.15
N GLY A 207 -8.66 9.62 12.41
CA GLY A 207 -7.44 9.19 13.07
C GLY A 207 -6.41 10.30 13.26
N ALA A 208 -5.22 9.89 13.67
CA ALA A 208 -4.06 10.76 13.80
C ALA A 208 -3.02 10.48 12.71
N ILE A 209 -2.28 11.51 12.30
CA ILE A 209 -1.11 11.41 11.41
C ILE A 209 0.11 11.89 12.20
N MET A 210 1.16 11.08 12.20
CA MET A 210 2.45 11.33 12.85
C MET A 210 3.59 11.24 11.82
N PRO A 211 4.72 11.92 12.04
CA PRO A 211 5.90 11.71 11.22
C PRO A 211 6.44 10.29 11.43
N GLY A 212 6.81 9.60 10.35
CA GLY A 212 7.55 8.34 10.44
C GLY A 212 9.03 8.58 10.77
N VAL A 213 9.75 7.51 11.12
CA VAL A 213 11.20 7.58 11.45
C VAL A 213 12.01 8.32 10.37
N PRO A 214 11.88 8.03 9.06
CA PRO A 214 12.66 8.74 8.05
C PRO A 214 12.41 10.26 8.04
N MET A 215 11.16 10.68 8.31
CA MET A 215 10.79 12.09 8.35
C MET A 215 11.39 12.78 9.58
N ILE A 216 11.36 12.13 10.75
CA ILE A 216 11.94 12.67 11.99
C ILE A 216 13.45 12.85 11.82
N LEU A 217 14.16 11.82 11.34
CA LEU A 217 15.62 11.88 11.15
C LEU A 217 16.02 12.97 10.15
N ARG A 218 15.31 13.09 9.03
CA ARG A 218 15.53 14.16 8.04
C ARG A 218 15.30 15.55 8.63
N LEU A 219 14.26 15.73 9.43
CA LEU A 219 13.97 17.03 10.07
C LEU A 219 15.06 17.41 11.08
N LEU A 220 15.56 16.45 11.85
CA LEU A 220 16.64 16.67 12.82
C LEU A 220 17.95 17.05 12.12
N GLY A 221 18.40 16.28 11.12
CA GLY A 221 19.66 16.55 10.42
C GLY A 221 19.68 17.90 9.69
N LYS A 222 18.52 18.38 9.23
CA LYS A 222 18.38 19.71 8.61
C LYS A 222 18.28 20.87 9.60
N GLY A 223 17.86 20.59 10.82
CA GLY A 223 17.46 21.61 11.79
C GLY A 223 18.59 22.11 12.68
N ALA A 224 19.78 21.49 12.65
CA ALA A 224 20.89 21.84 13.53
C ALA A 224 22.26 21.46 12.95
N ASP A 225 23.21 22.39 13.05
CA ASP A 225 24.58 22.25 12.47
C ASP A 225 25.36 21.02 12.98
N MET A 226 25.03 20.53 14.18
CA MET A 226 25.73 19.43 14.85
C MET A 226 25.02 18.08 14.73
N LEU A 227 23.88 18.01 14.04
CA LEU A 227 23.14 16.75 13.85
C LEU A 227 23.46 16.17 12.46
N PRO A 228 24.04 14.97 12.36
CA PRO A 228 24.34 14.36 11.07
C PRO A 228 23.06 13.99 10.34
N GLU A 229 23.14 13.92 9.01
CA GLU A 229 22.07 13.31 8.20
C GLU A 229 22.07 11.79 8.41
N LEU A 230 20.92 11.26 8.83
CA LEU A 230 20.66 9.82 9.01
C LEU A 230 19.49 9.39 8.13
N ASP A 231 19.51 8.15 7.67
CA ASP A 231 18.38 7.50 6.97
C ASP A 231 17.70 6.47 7.90
N ALA A 232 16.47 6.10 7.59
CA ALA A 232 15.76 5.06 8.33
C ALA A 232 16.42 3.68 8.22
N ASP A 233 17.24 3.45 7.19
CA ASP A 233 18.05 2.24 7.06
C ASP A 233 19.12 2.13 8.16
N ASP A 234 19.49 3.25 8.78
CA ASP A 234 20.38 3.26 9.97
C ASP A 234 19.66 2.71 11.22
N LEU A 235 18.32 2.60 11.19
CA LEU A 235 17.49 1.99 12.22
C LEU A 235 17.15 0.54 11.86
N THR A 236 18.12 -0.35 12.03
CA THR A 236 17.91 -1.79 11.77
C THR A 236 17.05 -2.45 12.85
N ASP A 237 17.28 -2.10 14.10
CA ASP A 237 16.52 -2.50 15.29
C ASP A 237 16.30 -1.28 16.19
N LEU A 238 15.54 -1.45 17.27
CA LEU A 238 15.44 -0.42 18.30
C LEU A 238 16.79 -0.17 18.97
N PRO A 239 17.20 1.10 19.09
CA PRO A 239 18.50 1.44 19.63
C PRO A 239 18.54 1.26 21.14
N ASN A 240 19.71 0.83 21.64
CA ASN A 240 19.97 0.76 23.07
C ASN A 240 19.85 2.14 23.73
N LEU A 241 19.31 2.18 24.95
CA LEU A 241 19.16 3.40 25.73
C LEU A 241 20.11 3.42 26.94
N PRO A 242 20.67 4.59 27.32
CA PRO A 242 20.63 5.84 26.56
C PRO A 242 21.63 5.79 25.38
N GLY A 243 21.31 6.51 24.30
CA GLY A 243 22.25 6.71 23.19
C GLY A 243 23.56 7.34 23.68
N LYS A 244 24.70 6.84 23.22
CA LYS A 244 26.05 7.22 23.70
C LYS A 244 26.78 8.19 22.77
N ASN A 245 26.19 8.52 21.63
CA ASN A 245 26.65 9.54 20.70
C ASN A 245 25.43 10.18 20.01
N THR A 246 25.67 11.23 19.22
CA THR A 246 24.61 11.99 18.53
C THR A 246 23.74 11.11 17.66
N GLU A 247 24.33 10.20 16.87
CA GLU A 247 23.59 9.32 15.97
C GLU A 247 22.67 8.37 16.74
N GLN A 248 23.19 7.72 17.78
CA GLN A 248 22.42 6.83 18.65
C GLN A 248 21.31 7.60 19.40
N ALA A 249 21.58 8.84 19.83
CA ALA A 249 20.57 9.67 20.49
C ALA A 249 19.45 10.08 19.52
N MET A 250 19.78 10.42 18.27
CA MET A 250 18.79 10.72 17.22
C MET A 250 17.94 9.51 16.88
N LEU A 251 18.56 8.34 16.66
CA LEU A 251 17.85 7.08 16.40
C LEU A 251 16.93 6.73 17.57
N ALA A 252 17.41 6.85 18.82
CA ALA A 252 16.64 6.61 20.03
C ALA A 252 15.43 7.55 20.15
N GLY A 253 15.63 8.84 19.87
CA GLY A 253 14.55 9.82 19.88
C GLY A 253 13.49 9.52 18.81
N ALA A 254 13.91 9.25 17.57
CA ALA A 254 13.01 8.96 16.47
C ALA A 254 12.19 7.68 16.70
N ALA A 255 12.84 6.61 17.15
CA ALA A 255 12.18 5.36 17.52
C ALA A 255 11.20 5.55 18.68
N SER A 256 11.59 6.30 19.71
CA SER A 256 10.73 6.60 20.87
C SER A 256 9.49 7.41 20.47
N CYS A 257 9.60 8.32 19.50
CA CYS A 257 8.46 9.06 18.98
C CYS A 257 7.45 8.14 18.28
N LEU A 258 7.93 7.21 17.46
CA LEU A 258 7.08 6.21 16.80
C LEU A 258 6.36 5.32 17.82
N VAL A 259 7.13 4.67 18.70
CA VAL A 259 6.59 3.70 19.68
C VAL A 259 5.67 4.39 20.69
N GLY A 260 6.15 5.47 21.31
CA GLY A 260 5.39 6.18 22.35
C GLY A 260 4.12 6.83 21.80
N GLY A 261 4.18 7.43 20.61
CA GLY A 261 3.00 8.02 19.98
C GLY A 261 1.95 6.98 19.60
N ALA A 262 2.36 5.84 19.03
CA ALA A 262 1.47 4.74 18.69
C ALA A 262 0.80 4.13 19.94
N ILE A 263 1.57 3.82 21.00
CA ILE A 263 1.04 3.32 22.27
C ILE A 263 0.03 4.31 22.86
N HIS A 264 0.36 5.59 22.88
CA HIS A 264 -0.51 6.62 23.42
C HIS A 264 -1.86 6.65 22.70
N LEU A 265 -1.85 6.65 21.37
CA LEU A 265 -3.06 6.69 20.56
C LEU A 265 -3.90 5.42 20.70
N VAL A 266 -3.26 4.24 20.65
CA VAL A 266 -3.93 2.95 20.87
C VAL A 266 -4.62 2.92 22.23
N HIS A 267 -3.94 3.35 23.29
CA HIS A 267 -4.51 3.39 24.64
C HIS A 267 -5.71 4.35 24.72
N ARG A 268 -5.63 5.51 24.08
CA ARG A 268 -6.75 6.46 24.04
C ARG A 268 -7.97 5.87 23.34
N TYR A 269 -7.78 5.21 22.19
CA TYR A 269 -8.89 4.55 21.50
C TYR A 269 -9.46 3.39 22.32
N ARG A 270 -8.61 2.54 22.91
CA ARG A 270 -9.04 1.42 23.76
C ARG A 270 -9.81 1.88 25.01
N LYS A 271 -9.45 3.02 25.61
CA LYS A 271 -10.24 3.61 26.70
C LYS A 271 -11.65 4.00 26.28
N GLN A 272 -11.84 4.44 25.04
CA GLN A 272 -13.13 4.90 24.53
C GLN A 272 -13.97 3.76 23.92
N TRP A 273 -13.32 2.79 23.27
CA TRP A 273 -13.97 1.74 22.46
C TRP A 273 -13.87 0.33 23.04
N GLY A 274 -13.16 0.19 24.17
CA GLY A 274 -12.97 -1.07 24.89
C GLY A 274 -11.53 -1.57 24.79
N MET A 275 -11.01 -2.09 25.91
CA MET A 275 -9.61 -2.54 26.01
C MET A 275 -9.28 -3.69 25.04
N GLU A 276 -10.29 -4.48 24.68
CA GLU A 276 -10.20 -5.58 23.71
C GLU A 276 -10.32 -5.13 22.25
N THR A 277 -10.25 -3.82 21.96
CA THR A 277 -10.27 -3.33 20.56
C THR A 277 -9.01 -3.80 19.85
N PRO A 278 -9.12 -4.65 18.81
CA PRO A 278 -7.97 -5.16 18.07
C PRO A 278 -7.25 -4.06 17.30
N VAL A 279 -5.93 -4.18 17.23
CA VAL A 279 -5.06 -3.31 16.42
C VAL A 279 -4.56 -4.07 15.20
N ILE A 280 -4.80 -3.55 14.00
CA ILE A 280 -4.22 -4.04 12.75
C ILE A 280 -3.03 -3.14 12.38
N ILE A 281 -1.85 -3.72 12.25
CA ILE A 281 -0.59 -3.01 12.00
C ILE A 281 -0.08 -3.36 10.61
N SER A 282 0.30 -2.38 9.81
CA SER A 282 0.99 -2.55 8.53
C SER A 282 2.05 -1.46 8.34
N GLY A 283 2.60 -1.38 7.12
CA GLY A 283 3.68 -0.47 6.78
C GLY A 283 5.06 -1.05 7.06
N GLY A 284 6.10 -0.38 6.52
CA GLY A 284 7.48 -0.86 6.57
C GLY A 284 8.03 -1.01 8.00
N ASP A 285 7.59 -0.15 8.92
CA ASP A 285 7.98 -0.21 10.33
C ASP A 285 6.98 -0.97 11.20
N GLY A 286 5.93 -1.56 10.61
CA GLY A 286 4.87 -2.25 11.34
C GLY A 286 5.37 -3.45 12.14
N MET A 287 6.30 -4.23 11.57
CA MET A 287 6.93 -5.36 12.26
C MET A 287 7.81 -4.92 13.45
N ARG A 288 8.50 -3.78 13.33
CA ARG A 288 9.30 -3.20 14.42
C ARG A 288 8.42 -2.64 15.54
N LEU A 289 7.26 -2.09 15.19
CA LEU A 289 6.32 -1.51 16.14
C LEU A 289 5.51 -2.57 16.91
N ALA A 290 5.14 -3.67 16.28
CA ALA A 290 4.20 -4.65 16.82
C ALA A 290 4.52 -5.17 18.24
N PRO A 291 5.79 -5.49 18.61
CA PRO A 291 6.12 -5.95 19.96
C PRO A 291 5.78 -4.96 21.08
N PHE A 292 5.55 -3.69 20.77
CA PHE A 292 5.26 -2.62 21.73
C PHE A 292 3.78 -2.30 21.87
N ILE A 293 2.94 -2.90 21.03
CA ILE A 293 1.50 -2.71 21.08
C ILE A 293 0.89 -3.87 21.85
N ASP A 294 0.21 -3.58 22.96
CA ASP A 294 -0.44 -4.63 23.74
C ASP A 294 -1.47 -5.41 22.90
N SER A 295 -1.60 -6.71 23.16
CA SER A 295 -2.63 -7.55 22.56
C SER A 295 -4.05 -7.07 22.93
N PRO A 296 -5.08 -7.33 22.08
CA PRO A 296 -4.99 -8.03 20.80
C PRO A 296 -4.46 -7.13 19.67
N HIS A 297 -3.46 -7.61 18.93
CA HIS A 297 -2.96 -6.98 17.70
C HIS A 297 -2.57 -8.02 16.66
N GLN A 298 -2.53 -7.62 15.40
CA GLN A 298 -2.07 -8.43 14.29
C GLN A 298 -1.28 -7.58 13.29
N VAL A 299 -0.14 -8.08 12.83
CA VAL A 299 0.55 -7.48 11.67
C VAL A 299 -0.02 -8.07 10.39
N LYS A 300 -0.48 -7.21 9.49
CA LYS A 300 -1.00 -7.56 8.17
C LYS A 300 -0.26 -6.74 7.11
N PRO A 301 0.83 -7.29 6.53
CA PRO A 301 1.55 -6.62 5.44
C PRO A 301 0.61 -6.29 4.27
N HIS A 302 0.96 -5.28 3.49
CA HIS A 302 0.23 -4.91 2.26
C HIS A 302 -1.26 -4.60 2.48
N LEU A 303 -1.59 -3.91 3.57
CA LEU A 303 -2.99 -3.69 3.96
C LEU A 303 -3.76 -2.81 2.95
N VAL A 304 -3.09 -1.87 2.28
CA VAL A 304 -3.71 -1.03 1.24
C VAL A 304 -4.04 -1.88 0.01
N GLU A 305 -3.13 -2.76 -0.38
CA GLU A 305 -3.27 -3.66 -1.51
C GLU A 305 -4.37 -4.70 -1.25
N HIS A 306 -4.52 -5.16 0.00
CA HIS A 306 -5.70 -5.94 0.40
C HIS A 306 -7.01 -5.16 0.27
N GLY A 307 -7.00 -3.84 0.51
CA GLY A 307 -8.16 -2.98 0.25
C GLY A 307 -8.48 -2.87 -1.25
N LEU A 308 -7.45 -2.78 -2.10
CA LEU A 308 -7.62 -2.79 -3.55
C LEU A 308 -8.15 -4.14 -4.05
N LEU A 309 -7.69 -5.25 -3.48
CA LEU A 309 -8.22 -6.59 -3.77
C LEU A 309 -9.71 -6.68 -3.43
N GLU A 310 -10.14 -6.15 -2.28
CA GLU A 310 -11.55 -6.13 -1.89
C GLU A 310 -12.41 -5.34 -2.91
N LEU A 311 -11.94 -4.19 -3.38
CA LEU A 311 -12.64 -3.43 -4.41
C LEU A 311 -12.69 -4.17 -5.75
N ALA A 312 -11.60 -4.83 -6.15
CA ALA A 312 -11.54 -5.63 -7.37
C ALA A 312 -12.54 -6.81 -7.32
N THR A 313 -12.65 -7.49 -6.17
CA THR A 313 -13.63 -8.56 -5.94
C THR A 313 -15.07 -8.08 -6.11
N ARG A 314 -15.41 -6.92 -5.53
CA ARG A 314 -16.74 -6.31 -5.68
C ARG A 314 -17.03 -5.92 -7.12
N HIS A 315 -16.05 -5.32 -7.79
CA HIS A 315 -16.15 -4.95 -9.19
C HIS A 315 -16.43 -6.18 -10.08
N ALA A 316 -15.65 -7.25 -9.93
CA ALA A 316 -15.86 -8.50 -10.66
C ALA A 316 -17.25 -9.10 -10.42
N SER A 317 -17.72 -9.10 -9.18
CA SER A 317 -19.04 -9.63 -8.81
C SER A 317 -20.19 -8.84 -9.45
N ASN A 318 -20.08 -7.51 -9.53
CA ASN A 318 -21.07 -6.65 -10.16
C ASN A 318 -21.16 -6.87 -11.68
N LEU A 319 -20.02 -7.11 -12.34
CA LEU A 319 -20.00 -7.43 -13.77
C LEU A 319 -20.74 -8.74 -14.06
N ILE A 320 -20.48 -9.80 -13.28
CA ILE A 320 -21.17 -11.09 -13.42
C ILE A 320 -22.68 -10.92 -13.19
N SER A 321 -23.08 -10.14 -12.19
CA SER A 321 -24.50 -9.90 -11.90
C SER A 321 -25.23 -9.18 -13.04
N THR A 322 -24.52 -8.29 -13.76
CA THR A 322 -25.08 -7.52 -14.89
C THR A 322 -25.13 -8.35 -16.17
N GLU A 323 -24.20 -9.30 -16.38
CA GLU A 323 -24.22 -10.22 -17.53
C GLU A 323 -25.33 -11.28 -17.43
N LEU A 324 -25.84 -11.56 -16.23
CA LEU A 324 -26.90 -12.55 -15.97
C LEU A 324 -28.32 -11.97 -15.95
N SER A 325 -28.47 -10.63 -15.94
CA SER A 325 -29.75 -9.91 -15.93
C SER A 325 -30.17 -9.45 -17.33
#